data_AF-A0A0C9V4L6-F1
#
_entry.id   AF-A0A0C9V4L6-F1
#
_cell.length_a   1.000
_cell.length_b   1.000
_cell.length_c   1.000
_cell.angle_alpha   90.00
_cell.angle_beta   90.00
_cell.angle_gamma   90.00
#
_symmetry.space_group_name_H-M   'P 1'
#
loop_
_entity.id
_entity.type
_entity.pdbx_description
1 polymer ?
#
loop_
_entity_poly.entity_id
_entity_poly.type
_entity_poly.pdbx_seq_one_letter_code
_entity_poly.pdbx_strand_id
1 'polypeptide(L)'
;MSKFSTLLAFSLIAIQAIAFPQYQPLVGLSERELDNILPRLNAMTPPPPPGPLSDTSVKLVNDKAHPYGLPGKVKSTSVVTPLTNLNTHYLPHNGITTPTQIINAVQDGFSMDSNTMRLLG
;
A
#
# COMPACT_ATOMS: atom_id res chain seq x y z
N MET A 1 4.00 22.19 -42.34
CA MET A 1 3.52 22.23 -40.94
C MET A 1 3.29 20.85 -40.31
N SER A 2 2.88 19.82 -41.06
CA SER A 2 2.63 18.45 -40.54
C SER A 2 3.81 17.83 -39.75
N LYS A 3 5.06 17.97 -40.21
CA LYS A 3 6.24 17.39 -39.55
C LYS A 3 6.55 17.97 -38.15
N PHE A 4 6.14 19.22 -37.90
CA PHE A 4 6.36 19.88 -36.61
C PHE A 4 5.31 19.42 -35.59
N SER A 5 4.07 19.21 -36.05
CA SER A 5 2.98 18.66 -35.23
C SER A 5 3.25 17.22 -34.78
N THR A 6 3.87 16.40 -35.63
CA THR A 6 4.23 15.02 -35.26
C THR A 6 5.33 14.98 -34.21
N LEU A 7 6.34 15.86 -34.30
CA LEU A 7 7.41 15.95 -33.30
C LEU A 7 6.90 16.44 -31.94
N LEU A 8 5.99 17.42 -31.94
CA LEU A 8 5.37 17.92 -30.71
C LEU A 8 4.50 16.84 -30.04
N ALA A 9 3.73 16.07 -30.82
CA ALA A 9 2.93 14.96 -30.29
C ALA A 9 3.79 13.85 -29.69
N PHE A 10 4.91 13.49 -30.34
CA PHE A 10 5.86 12.52 -29.78
C PHE A 10 6.53 13.01 -28.49
N SER A 11 6.86 14.31 -28.42
CA SER A 11 7.44 14.91 -27.21
C SER A 11 6.48 14.89 -26.02
N LEU A 12 5.19 15.18 -26.24
CA LEU A 12 4.17 15.14 -25.18
C LEU A 12 3.91 13.73 -24.64
N ILE A 13 4.00 12.70 -25.49
CA ILE A 13 3.85 11.29 -25.06
C ILE A 13 5.10 10.82 -24.30
N ALA A 14 6.30 11.26 -24.72
CA ALA A 14 7.56 10.89 -24.06
C ALA A 14 7.63 11.40 -22.61
N ILE A 15 7.03 12.56 -22.30
CA ILE A 15 6.99 13.11 -20.93
C ILE A 15 6.21 12.21 -19.97
N GLN A 16 5.20 11.47 -20.44
CA GLN A 16 4.44 10.54 -19.61
C GLN A 16 5.21 9.24 -19.30
N ALA A 17 6.30 8.95 -20.02
CA ALA A 17 7.05 7.70 -19.88
C ALA A 17 8.20 7.76 -18.84
N ILE A 18 8.51 8.93 -18.27
CA ILE A 18 9.69 9.13 -17.40
C ILE A 18 9.35 9.37 -15.92
N ALA A 19 8.07 9.38 -15.55
CA ALA A 19 7.66 9.53 -14.17
C ALA A 19 7.52 8.16 -13.52
N PHE A 20 8.39 7.87 -12.55
CA PHE A 20 8.22 6.71 -11.68
C PHE A 20 6.85 6.84 -10.98
N PRO A 21 5.94 5.85 -11.08
CA PRO A 21 4.62 5.99 -10.47
C PRO A 21 4.81 6.15 -8.95
N GLN A 22 4.16 7.17 -8.39
CA GLN A 22 4.38 7.59 -6.99
C GLN A 22 4.06 6.49 -5.94
N TYR A 23 3.43 5.39 -6.37
CA TYR A 23 3.02 4.26 -5.53
C TYR A 23 3.54 2.91 -6.04
N GLN A 24 4.53 2.89 -6.92
CA GLN A 24 5.13 1.64 -7.37
C GLN A 24 6.07 1.08 -6.29
N PRO A 25 6.07 -0.24 -6.04
CA PRO A 25 7.00 -0.85 -5.10
C PRO A 25 8.46 -0.53 -5.47
N LEU A 26 9.25 -0.17 -4.47
CA LEU A 26 10.71 -0.03 -4.58
C LEU A 26 11.40 -1.39 -4.66
N VAL A 27 10.69 -2.45 -4.27
CA VAL A 27 11.17 -3.84 -4.33
C VAL A 27 11.37 -4.26 -5.79
N GLY A 28 12.57 -4.78 -6.08
CA GLY A 28 12.93 -5.27 -7.41
C GLY A 28 13.69 -4.26 -8.28
N LEU A 29 13.93 -3.04 -7.79
CA LEU A 29 14.78 -2.06 -8.46
C LEU A 29 16.27 -2.32 -8.21
N SER A 30 17.10 -1.99 -9.18
CA SER A 30 18.56 -1.95 -8.98
C SER A 30 18.96 -0.74 -8.13
N GLU A 31 20.13 -0.82 -7.49
CA GLU A 31 20.68 0.25 -6.65
C GLU A 31 20.80 1.58 -7.41
N ARG A 32 21.20 1.54 -8.69
CA ARG A 32 21.30 2.75 -9.53
C ARG A 32 19.94 3.38 -9.84
N GLU A 33 18.90 2.57 -9.99
CA GLU A 33 17.55 3.09 -10.19
C GLU A 33 17.05 3.73 -8.89
N LEU A 34 17.31 3.07 -7.76
CA LEU A 34 16.97 3.57 -6.44
C LEU A 34 17.63 4.94 -6.16
N ASP A 35 18.93 5.09 -6.43
CA ASP A 35 19.66 6.36 -6.27
C ASP A 35 19.08 7.51 -7.11
N ASN A 36 18.52 7.21 -8.28
CA ASN A 36 17.88 8.21 -9.12
C ASN A 36 16.46 8.58 -8.65
N ILE A 37 15.77 7.65 -7.98
CA ILE A 37 14.37 7.78 -7.56
C ILE A 37 14.25 8.38 -6.16
N LEU A 38 15.08 7.96 -5.20
CA LEU A 38 15.04 8.41 -3.81
C LEU A 38 15.03 9.94 -3.65
N PRO A 39 15.87 10.73 -4.36
CA PRO A 39 15.87 12.18 -4.23
C PRO A 39 14.60 12.87 -4.74
N ARG A 40 13.80 12.16 -5.56
CA ARG A 40 12.57 12.68 -6.18
C ARG A 40 11.31 12.26 -5.42
N LEU A 41 11.44 11.35 -4.44
CA LEU A 41 10.34 10.89 -3.61
C LEU A 41 10.03 11.93 -2.53
N ASN A 42 8.77 12.30 -2.43
CA ASN A 42 8.30 13.10 -1.31
C ASN A 42 8.16 12.21 -0.08
N ALA A 43 9.02 12.40 0.90
CA ALA A 43 8.89 11.72 2.18
C ALA A 43 7.57 12.15 2.85
N MET A 44 6.71 11.18 3.15
CA MET A 44 5.53 11.41 3.96
C MET A 44 5.82 11.01 5.40
N THR A 45 5.60 11.93 6.34
CA THR A 45 5.59 11.60 7.77
C THR A 45 4.24 10.95 8.08
N PRO A 46 4.19 9.67 8.50
CA PRO A 46 2.94 9.05 8.87
C PRO A 46 2.36 9.71 10.13
N PRO A 47 1.02 9.72 10.28
CA PRO A 47 0.40 10.15 11.53
C PRO A 47 0.80 9.22 12.68
N PRO A 48 0.67 9.67 13.94
CA PRO A 48 0.92 8.81 15.09
C PRO A 48 0.07 7.53 15.01
N PRO A 49 0.61 6.38 15.45
CA PRO A 49 -0.07 5.11 15.36
C PRO A 49 -1.37 5.13 16.17
N PRO A 50 -2.43 4.46 15.70
CA PRO A 50 -3.67 4.28 16.45
C PRO A 50 -3.43 3.73 17.86
N GLY A 51 -4.26 4.18 18.80
CA GLY A 51 -4.29 3.63 20.16
C GLY A 51 -4.87 2.21 20.21
N PRO A 52 -4.91 1.61 21.42
CA PRO A 52 -5.53 0.30 21.63
C PRO A 52 -7.03 0.34 21.35
N LEU A 53 -7.57 -0.82 20.95
CA LEU A 53 -8.99 -1.00 20.74
C LEU A 53 -9.78 -0.74 22.03
N SER A 54 -10.89 -0.01 21.91
CA SER A 54 -11.74 0.33 23.07
C SER A 54 -12.53 -0.87 23.61
N ASP A 55 -12.79 -1.87 22.76
CA ASP A 55 -13.47 -3.11 23.11
C ASP A 55 -12.64 -4.30 22.60
N THR A 56 -12.08 -5.06 23.54
CA THR A 56 -11.27 -6.26 23.26
C THR A 56 -12.06 -7.56 23.44
N SER A 57 -13.39 -7.47 23.54
CA SER A 57 -14.26 -8.64 23.66
C SER A 57 -14.17 -9.52 22.42
N VAL A 58 -14.41 -10.82 22.60
CA VAL A 58 -14.45 -11.76 21.48
C VAL A 58 -15.64 -11.42 20.59
N LYS A 59 -15.35 -11.11 19.32
CA LYS A 59 -16.36 -10.84 18.29
C LYS A 59 -16.17 -11.77 17.08
N LEU A 60 -17.24 -12.00 16.32
CA LEU A 60 -17.14 -12.70 15.06
C LEU A 60 -16.44 -11.78 14.05
N VAL A 61 -15.20 -12.11 13.70
CA VAL A 61 -14.36 -11.33 12.76
C VAL A 61 -14.64 -11.67 11.29
N ASN A 62 -15.26 -12.81 11.00
CA ASN A 62 -15.71 -13.15 9.65
C ASN A 62 -17.21 -12.90 9.56
N ASP A 63 -17.58 -11.63 9.42
CA ASP A 63 -18.97 -11.18 9.38
C ASP A 63 -19.36 -10.66 7.99
N LYS A 64 -20.62 -10.21 7.87
CA LYS A 64 -21.14 -9.66 6.61
C LYS A 64 -20.44 -8.36 6.19
N ALA A 65 -19.84 -7.62 7.13
CA ALA A 65 -19.13 -6.37 6.86
C ALA A 65 -17.71 -6.61 6.32
N HIS A 66 -17.10 -7.75 6.66
CA HIS A 66 -15.76 -8.15 6.25
C HIS A 66 -15.80 -9.47 5.44
N PRO A 67 -16.46 -9.52 4.27
CA PRO A 67 -16.54 -10.74 3.47
C PRO A 67 -15.16 -11.13 2.89
N TYR A 68 -14.90 -12.43 2.76
CA TYR A 68 -13.69 -12.92 2.10
C TYR A 68 -13.71 -12.52 0.62
N GLY A 69 -12.74 -11.71 0.20
CA GLY A 69 -12.50 -11.34 -1.19
C GLY A 69 -11.26 -12.02 -1.77
N LEU A 70 -11.36 -12.58 -2.98
CA LEU A 70 -10.18 -13.04 -3.71
C LEU A 70 -9.24 -11.87 -4.01
N PRO A 71 -7.92 -12.04 -3.88
CA PRO A 71 -6.97 -11.02 -4.30
C PRO A 71 -7.13 -10.72 -5.80
N GLY A 72 -7.21 -9.43 -6.16
CA GLY A 72 -7.30 -8.98 -7.56
C GLY A 72 -6.04 -9.34 -8.37
N LYS A 73 -6.15 -9.34 -9.71
CA LYS A 73 -5.08 -9.76 -10.64
C LYS A 73 -3.79 -8.91 -10.59
N VAL A 74 -3.84 -7.73 -9.99
CA VAL A 74 -2.74 -6.77 -9.86
C VAL A 74 -2.53 -6.55 -8.36
N LYS A 75 -1.78 -7.44 -7.69
CA LYS A 75 -1.64 -7.34 -6.23
C LYS A 75 -0.23 -7.63 -5.76
N SER A 76 0.33 -6.67 -5.02
CA SER A 76 1.48 -6.89 -4.14
C SER A 76 0.97 -7.66 -2.91
N THR A 77 1.15 -8.97 -2.91
CA THR A 77 0.88 -9.80 -1.74
C THR A 77 2.09 -9.71 -0.80
N SER A 78 1.85 -9.45 0.49
CA SER A 78 2.91 -9.50 1.49
C SER A 78 3.40 -10.94 1.66
N VAL A 79 4.69 -11.13 1.93
CA VAL A 79 5.29 -12.45 2.19
C VAL A 79 4.80 -13.04 3.52
N VAL A 80 4.21 -12.21 4.39
CA VAL A 80 3.79 -12.57 5.75
C VAL A 80 2.31 -12.99 5.78
N THR A 81 2.05 -14.24 6.18
CA THR A 81 0.72 -14.89 6.13
C THR A 81 -0.42 -14.09 6.79
N PRO A 82 -0.27 -13.52 8.01
CA PRO A 82 -1.30 -12.68 8.61
C PRO A 82 -1.74 -11.49 7.74
N LEU A 83 -0.81 -10.80 7.10
CA LEU A 83 -1.11 -9.62 6.27
C LEU A 83 -1.84 -10.01 4.99
N THR A 84 -1.58 -11.21 4.46
CA THR A 84 -2.30 -11.74 3.31
C THR A 84 -3.78 -11.96 3.62
N ASN A 85 -4.12 -12.48 4.80
CA ASN A 85 -5.51 -12.67 5.23
C ASN A 85 -6.23 -11.35 5.53
N LEU A 86 -5.53 -10.34 6.05
CA LEU A 86 -6.14 -9.00 6.21
C LEU A 86 -6.39 -8.35 4.85
N ASN A 87 -5.52 -8.56 3.88
CA ASN A 87 -5.68 -8.08 2.52
C ASN A 87 -6.88 -8.70 1.76
N THR A 88 -7.46 -9.79 2.28
CA THR A 88 -8.68 -10.39 1.74
C THR A 88 -9.95 -10.00 2.50
N HIS A 89 -9.85 -9.36 3.68
CA HIS A 89 -11.02 -9.06 4.53
C HIS A 89 -11.09 -7.64 5.10
N TYR A 90 -9.96 -7.05 5.47
CA TYR A 90 -9.87 -5.85 6.30
C TYR A 90 -9.07 -4.71 5.67
N LEU A 91 -8.25 -4.99 4.65
CA LEU A 91 -7.45 -4.00 3.94
C LEU A 91 -7.95 -3.78 2.51
N PRO A 92 -7.68 -2.62 1.92
CA PRO A 92 -7.97 -2.36 0.52
C PRO A 92 -7.43 -3.46 -0.41
N HIS A 93 -8.28 -4.02 -1.27
CA HIS A 93 -7.91 -5.12 -2.18
C HIS A 93 -6.95 -4.73 -3.30
N ASN A 94 -6.50 -3.48 -3.38
CA ASN A 94 -5.44 -3.04 -4.28
C ASN A 94 -4.04 -3.28 -3.69
N GLY A 95 -3.93 -3.70 -2.42
CA GLY A 95 -2.64 -3.97 -1.76
C GLY A 95 -1.84 -2.72 -1.38
N ILE A 96 -2.40 -1.52 -1.57
CA ILE A 96 -1.80 -0.25 -1.13
C ILE A 96 -2.52 0.16 0.15
N THR A 97 -1.80 0.13 1.26
CA THR A 97 -2.36 0.40 2.58
C THR A 97 -1.45 1.32 3.38
N THR A 98 -2.04 2.19 4.17
CA THR A 98 -1.31 3.04 5.12
C THR A 98 -0.94 2.25 6.38
N PRO A 99 0.09 2.67 7.13
CA PRO A 99 0.41 2.07 8.43
C PRO A 99 -0.81 2.02 9.35
N THR A 100 -1.54 3.13 9.50
CA THR A 100 -2.77 3.21 10.30
C THR A 100 -3.80 2.14 9.90
N GLN A 101 -4.02 1.91 8.60
CA GLN A 101 -4.94 0.87 8.12
C GLN A 101 -4.46 -0.54 8.47
N ILE A 102 -3.14 -0.81 8.41
CA ILE A 102 -2.57 -2.09 8.87
C ILE A 102 -2.82 -2.25 10.37
N ILE A 103 -2.45 -1.25 11.17
CA ILE A 103 -2.59 -1.30 12.62
C ILE A 103 -4.05 -1.55 13.03
N ASN A 104 -5.00 -0.86 12.40
CA ASN A 104 -6.43 -1.06 12.67
C ASN A 104 -6.90 -2.44 12.23
N ALA A 105 -6.57 -2.88 11.01
CA ALA A 105 -6.98 -4.19 10.49
C ALA A 105 -6.45 -5.33 11.34
N VAL A 106 -5.21 -5.23 11.82
CA VAL A 106 -4.58 -6.25 12.67
C VAL A 106 -5.21 -6.27 14.07
N GLN A 107 -5.46 -5.10 14.67
CA GLN A 107 -6.16 -5.00 15.95
C GLN A 107 -7.59 -5.53 15.85
N ASP A 108 -8.33 -5.22 14.79
CA ASP A 108 -9.72 -5.63 14.62
C ASP A 108 -9.89 -7.09 14.20
N GLY A 109 -9.04 -7.58 13.29
CA GLY A 109 -9.16 -8.92 12.71
C GLY A 109 -8.49 -10.02 13.53
N PHE A 110 -7.46 -9.68 14.32
CA PHE A 110 -6.69 -10.66 15.10
C PHE A 110 -6.56 -10.32 16.58
N SER A 111 -7.18 -9.24 17.07
CA SER A 111 -7.06 -8.79 18.47
C SER A 111 -5.62 -8.61 18.94
N MET A 112 -4.72 -8.24 18.02
CA MET A 112 -3.31 -7.98 18.35
C MET A 112 -3.19 -6.70 19.18
N ASP A 113 -2.22 -6.66 20.08
CA ASP A 113 -2.05 -5.52 20.96
C ASP A 113 -1.38 -4.33 20.26
N SER A 114 -1.75 -3.11 20.68
CA SER A 114 -1.21 -1.89 20.09
C SER A 114 0.29 -1.69 20.34
N ASN A 115 0.85 -2.23 21.42
CA ASN A 115 2.27 -2.02 21.75
C ASN A 115 3.19 -2.80 20.80
N THR A 116 2.86 -4.08 20.55
CA THR A 116 3.53 -4.90 19.53
C THR A 116 3.42 -4.23 18.17
N MET A 117 2.27 -3.66 17.84
CA MET A 117 2.05 -3.03 16.55
C MET A 117 2.79 -1.70 16.37
N ARG A 118 2.96 -0.93 17.44
CA ARG A 118 3.74 0.32 17.46
C ARG A 118 5.24 0.09 17.29
N LEU A 119 5.74 -1.11 17.59
CA LEU A 119 7.15 -1.47 17.37
C LEU A 119 7.44 -1.92 15.93
N LEU A 120 6.39 -2.28 15.18
CA LEU A 120 6.48 -2.81 13.81
C LEU A 120 6.18 -1.77 12.72
N GLY A 121 5.66 -0.59 13.09
CA GLY A 121 5.33 0.52 12.18
C GLY A 121 6.33 1.66 12.28
#